data_AF-A0A2X2T3A8-F1
#
_entry.id   AF-A0A2X2T3A8-F1
#
_cell.length_a   1.000
_cell.length_b   1.000
_cell.length_c   1.000
_cell.angle_alpha   90.00
_cell.angle_beta   90.00
_cell.angle_gamma   90.00
#
_symmetry.space_group_name_H-M   'P 1'
#
loop_
_entity.id
_entity.type
_entity.pdbx_description
1 polymer ?
#
loop_
_entity_poly.entity_id
_entity_poly.type
_entity_poly.pdbx_seq_one_letter_code
_entity_poly.pdbx_strand_id
1 'polypeptide(L)'
;MTPSPTPVTSRGEQAKNTLIAAAIAQFAEYGMHATTRDIAAQAGQNIAAITYYFGSKDALYLASAQWIADFISSNFHEHVAAAEALLCQPEPDKEKIRHLIHTALGQMIALLTADDTLNLSKFISREQLSPTAAYQLIHQQVIDPHALPADHAGGALYRARSL
;
A
#
# COMPACT_ATOMS: atom_id res chain seq x y z
N MET A 1 -2.26 11.01 36.84
CA MET A 1 -3.40 10.96 35.89
C MET A 1 -2.85 10.67 34.51
N THR A 2 -2.96 9.43 34.06
CA THR A 2 -2.68 9.03 32.68
C THR A 2 -3.97 9.20 31.88
N PRO A 3 -3.97 9.90 30.73
CA PRO A 3 -5.16 9.99 29.90
C PRO A 3 -5.46 8.61 29.30
N SER A 4 -6.68 8.13 29.52
CA SER A 4 -7.18 6.89 28.90
C SER A 4 -7.41 7.11 27.40
N PRO A 5 -7.06 6.16 26.52
CA PRO A 5 -7.36 6.27 25.10
C PRO A 5 -8.86 6.17 24.90
N THR A 6 -9.45 7.19 24.27
CA THR A 6 -10.86 7.21 23.87
C THR A 6 -11.17 5.99 22.98
N PRO A 7 -12.30 5.29 23.20
CA PRO A 7 -12.64 4.11 22.43
C PRO A 7 -12.88 4.51 20.97
N VAL A 8 -12.22 3.78 20.05
CA VAL A 8 -12.42 3.93 18.61
C VAL A 8 -13.84 3.48 18.32
N THR A 9 -14.73 4.44 18.05
CA THR A 9 -16.12 4.13 17.66
C THR A 9 -16.16 3.90 16.15
N SER A 10 -17.09 3.07 15.68
CA SER A 10 -17.27 2.81 14.24
C SER A 10 -17.44 4.07 13.40
N ARG A 11 -17.99 5.15 13.97
CA ARG A 11 -18.10 6.47 13.32
C ARG A 11 -16.74 7.16 13.14
N GLY A 12 -15.84 7.03 14.12
CA GLY A 12 -14.49 7.59 14.03
C GLY A 12 -13.65 6.89 12.97
N GLU A 13 -13.75 5.57 12.88
CA GLU A 13 -13.11 4.78 11.81
C GLU A 13 -13.67 5.13 10.44
N GLN A 14 -14.99 5.25 10.31
CA GLN A 14 -15.62 5.71 9.07
C GLN A 14 -15.09 7.09 8.67
N ALA A 15 -15.10 8.07 9.56
CA ALA A 15 -14.59 9.41 9.26
C ALA A 15 -13.12 9.41 8.84
N LYS A 16 -12.27 8.61 9.50
CA LYS A 16 -10.86 8.43 9.13
C LYS A 16 -10.73 7.84 7.72
N ASN A 17 -11.52 6.83 7.39
CA ASN A 17 -11.49 6.18 6.07
C ASN A 17 -11.96 7.13 4.96
N THR A 18 -13.02 7.93 5.18
CA THR A 18 -13.47 8.92 4.20
C THR A 18 -12.42 9.99 3.94
N LEU A 19 -11.68 10.41 4.98
CA LEU A 19 -10.55 11.33 4.83
C LEU A 19 -9.41 10.71 4.01
N ILE A 20 -9.07 9.44 4.24
CA ILE A 20 -8.04 8.74 3.44
C ILE A 20 -8.46 8.66 1.97
N ALA A 21 -9.71 8.29 1.68
CA ALA A 21 -10.22 8.21 0.31
C ALA A 21 -10.16 9.57 -0.42
N ALA A 22 -10.61 10.64 0.24
CA ALA A 22 -10.52 12.00 -0.30
C ALA A 22 -9.07 12.45 -0.47
N ALA A 23 -8.19 12.12 0.47
CA ALA A 23 -6.78 12.43 0.41
C ALA A 23 -6.10 11.73 -0.77
N ILE A 24 -6.35 10.44 -0.99
CA ILE A 24 -5.83 9.69 -2.15
C ILE A 24 -6.23 10.39 -3.45
N ALA A 25 -7.51 10.76 -3.60
CA ALA A 25 -7.99 11.44 -4.81
C ALA A 25 -7.30 12.81 -5.02
N GLN A 26 -7.19 13.63 -3.97
CA GLN A 26 -6.57 14.95 -4.05
C GLN A 26 -5.05 14.87 -4.29
N PHE A 27 -4.36 13.97 -3.61
CA PHE A 27 -2.93 13.75 -3.78
C PHE A 27 -2.58 13.11 -5.12
N ALA A 28 -3.45 12.24 -5.65
CA ALA A 28 -3.31 11.69 -6.99
C ALA A 28 -3.31 12.78 -8.07
N GLU A 29 -4.17 13.78 -7.93
CA GLU A 29 -4.30 14.86 -8.92
C GLU A 29 -3.27 15.97 -8.71
N TYR A 30 -3.11 16.44 -7.47
CA TYR A 30 -2.33 17.64 -7.16
C TYR A 30 -1.01 17.38 -6.43
N GLY A 31 -0.73 16.13 -6.05
CA GLY A 31 0.40 15.81 -5.17
C GLY A 31 0.36 16.62 -3.88
N MET A 32 1.53 16.97 -3.35
CA MET A 32 1.65 17.79 -2.14
C MET A 32 1.09 19.22 -2.28
N HIS A 33 0.64 19.66 -3.45
CA HIS A 33 -0.09 20.93 -3.60
C HIS A 33 -1.55 20.84 -3.15
N ALA A 34 -2.09 19.62 -2.96
CA ALA A 34 -3.39 19.43 -2.34
C ALA A 34 -3.45 20.14 -0.98
N THR A 35 -4.58 20.81 -0.71
CA THR A 35 -4.80 21.51 0.56
C THR A 35 -5.62 20.64 1.51
N THR A 36 -5.35 20.74 2.81
CA THR A 36 -6.13 20.03 3.84
C THR A 36 -7.59 20.48 3.86
N ARG A 37 -7.86 21.72 3.45
CA ARG A 37 -9.22 22.24 3.31
C ARG A 37 -9.99 21.51 2.22
N ASP A 38 -9.39 21.35 1.04
CA ASP A 38 -10.07 20.72 -0.09
C ASP A 38 -10.26 19.22 0.15
N ILE A 39 -9.29 18.56 0.79
CA ILE A 39 -9.40 17.17 1.26
C ILE A 39 -10.56 17.02 2.26
N ALA A 40 -10.61 17.85 3.29
CA ALA A 40 -11.66 17.78 4.31
C ALA A 40 -13.05 18.06 3.72
N ALA A 41 -13.15 19.05 2.83
CA ALA A 41 -14.38 19.37 2.12
C ALA A 41 -14.86 18.19 1.25
N GLN A 42 -13.97 17.58 0.48
CA GLN A 42 -14.30 16.40 -0.33
C GLN A 42 -14.71 15.20 0.53
N ALA A 43 -14.10 15.02 1.71
CA ALA A 43 -14.47 13.96 2.65
C ALA A 43 -15.79 14.24 3.40
N GLY A 44 -16.36 15.43 3.29
CA GLY A 44 -17.49 15.87 4.11
C GLY A 44 -17.16 15.94 5.60
N GLN A 45 -15.89 16.18 5.95
CA GLN A 45 -15.39 16.21 7.33
C GLN A 45 -14.94 17.62 7.73
N ASN A 46 -14.92 17.88 9.03
CA ASN A 46 -14.30 19.10 9.56
C ASN A 46 -12.78 19.05 9.32
N ILE A 47 -12.17 20.15 8.87
CA ILE A 47 -10.71 20.26 8.66
C ILE A 47 -9.90 19.89 9.91
N ALA A 48 -10.43 20.16 11.12
CA ALA A 48 -9.78 19.78 12.38
C ALA A 48 -9.65 18.25 12.56
N ALA A 49 -10.48 17.46 11.88
CA ALA A 49 -10.39 16.00 11.91
C ALA A 49 -9.08 15.49 11.29
N ILE A 50 -8.49 16.21 10.33
CA ILE A 50 -7.19 15.84 9.75
C ILE A 50 -6.10 15.94 10.82
N THR A 51 -6.03 17.06 11.54
CA THR A 51 -5.09 17.24 12.64
C THR A 51 -5.33 16.23 13.76
N TYR A 52 -6.60 15.93 14.06
CA TYR A 52 -6.95 14.96 15.11
C TYR A 52 -6.53 13.53 14.79
N TYR A 53 -6.80 13.03 13.57
CA TYR A 53 -6.53 11.63 13.21
C TYR A 53 -5.11 11.39 12.68
N PHE A 54 -4.51 12.38 12.02
CA PHE A 54 -3.25 12.21 11.31
C PHE A 54 -2.15 13.17 11.80
N GLY A 55 -2.51 14.27 12.48
CA GLY A 55 -1.55 15.26 12.98
C GLY A 55 -1.13 16.29 11.93
N SER A 56 -0.74 15.86 10.73
CA SER A 56 -0.30 16.76 9.65
C SER A 56 -0.73 16.29 8.26
N LYS A 57 -0.55 17.15 7.25
CA LYS A 57 -0.79 16.80 5.84
C LYS A 57 0.18 15.71 5.36
N ASP A 58 1.44 15.78 5.76
CA ASP A 58 2.46 14.80 5.38
C ASP A 58 2.17 13.44 6.02
N ALA A 59 1.70 13.43 7.26
CA ALA A 59 1.27 12.20 7.92
C ALA A 59 0.00 11.62 7.29
N LEU A 60 -0.93 12.48 6.82
CA LEU A 60 -2.08 12.03 6.03
C LEU A 60 -1.63 11.45 4.68
N TYR A 61 -0.63 12.04 4.02
CA TYR A 61 -0.06 11.49 2.78
C TYR A 61 0.54 10.09 2.98
N LEU A 62 1.32 9.91 4.05
CA LEU A 62 1.84 8.59 4.42
C LEU A 62 0.73 7.60 4.79
N ALA A 63 -0.32 8.06 5.49
CA ALA A 63 -1.48 7.22 5.78
C ALA A 63 -2.22 6.78 4.51
N SER A 64 -2.33 7.65 3.50
CA SER A 64 -2.84 7.31 2.18
C SER A 64 -1.97 6.27 1.48
N ALA A 65 -0.64 6.41 1.54
CA ALA A 65 0.29 5.43 0.99
C ALA A 65 0.19 4.08 1.71
N GLN A 66 0.07 4.07 3.04
CA GLN A 66 -0.13 2.86 3.82
C GLN A 66 -1.44 2.15 3.46
N TRP A 67 -2.54 2.92 3.33
CA TRP A 67 -3.82 2.34 2.90
C TRP A 67 -3.73 1.72 1.51
N ILE A 68 -3.02 2.37 0.57
CA ILE A 68 -2.76 1.82 -0.77
C ILE A 68 -1.98 0.52 -0.68
N ALA A 69 -0.91 0.48 0.13
CA ALA A 69 -0.11 -0.72 0.33
C ALA A 69 -0.95 -1.87 0.90
N ASP A 70 -1.71 -1.61 1.97
CA ASP A 70 -2.61 -2.59 2.60
C ASP A 70 -3.64 -3.14 1.59
N PHE A 71 -4.22 -2.25 0.77
CA PHE A 71 -5.17 -2.63 -0.26
C PHE A 71 -4.54 -3.56 -1.31
N ILE A 72 -3.34 -3.24 -1.81
CA ILE A 72 -2.67 -4.07 -2.81
C ILE A 72 -2.26 -5.41 -2.18
N SER A 73 -1.61 -5.39 -1.01
CA SER A 73 -1.20 -6.63 -0.33
C SER A 73 -2.40 -7.54 -0.03
N SER A 74 -3.53 -6.96 0.38
CA SER A 74 -4.77 -7.73 0.59
C SER A 74 -5.32 -8.32 -0.71
N ASN A 75 -5.20 -7.62 -1.84
CA ASN A 75 -5.62 -8.16 -3.12
C ASN A 75 -4.73 -9.36 -3.53
N PHE A 76 -3.42 -9.27 -3.34
CA PHE A 76 -2.48 -10.31 -3.78
C PHE A 76 -2.20 -11.40 -2.75
N HIS A 77 -2.79 -11.35 -1.55
CA HIS A 77 -2.45 -12.27 -0.46
C HIS A 77 -2.58 -13.76 -0.85
N GLU A 78 -3.64 -14.15 -1.57
CA GLU A 78 -3.84 -15.54 -2.01
C GLU A 78 -2.77 -15.98 -3.01
N HIS A 79 -2.36 -15.08 -3.91
CA HIS A 79 -1.32 -15.36 -4.90
C HIS A 79 0.04 -15.54 -4.23
N VAL A 80 0.37 -14.68 -3.25
CA VAL A 80 1.60 -14.81 -2.45
C VAL A 80 1.60 -16.12 -1.68
N ALA A 81 0.53 -16.43 -0.94
CA ALA A 81 0.42 -17.66 -0.17
C ALA A 81 0.51 -18.91 -1.06
N ALA A 82 -0.13 -18.90 -2.23
CA ALA A 82 -0.05 -20.00 -3.19
C ALA A 82 1.36 -20.15 -3.79
N ALA A 83 2.05 -19.03 -4.07
CA ALA A 83 3.42 -19.06 -4.56
C ALA A 83 4.40 -19.59 -3.50
N GLU A 84 4.31 -19.12 -2.26
CA GLU A 84 5.11 -19.64 -1.13
C GLU A 84 4.91 -21.15 -0.95
N ALA A 85 3.65 -21.60 -0.88
CA ALA A 85 3.32 -23.02 -0.72
C ALA A 85 3.84 -23.89 -1.88
N LEU A 86 3.88 -23.36 -3.11
CA LEU A 86 4.42 -24.06 -4.27
C LEU A 86 5.95 -24.11 -4.25
N LEU A 87 6.60 -23.00 -3.91
CA LEU A 87 8.05 -22.87 -3.91
C LEU A 87 8.74 -23.60 -2.75
N CYS A 88 8.02 -23.87 -1.65
CA CYS A 88 8.51 -24.72 -0.57
C CYS A 88 8.54 -26.23 -0.89
N GLN A 89 8.03 -26.66 -2.05
CA GLN A 89 8.06 -28.07 -2.46
C GLN A 89 9.47 -28.46 -2.95
N PRO A 90 9.95 -29.70 -2.70
CA PRO A 90 11.27 -30.14 -3.15
C PRO A 90 11.47 -30.03 -4.67
N GLU A 91 10.41 -30.30 -5.45
CA GLU A 91 10.37 -30.12 -6.89
C GLU A 91 9.08 -29.39 -7.29
N PRO A 92 9.10 -28.05 -7.36
CA PRO A 92 7.94 -27.26 -7.75
C PRO A 92 7.49 -27.54 -9.18
N ASP A 93 6.19 -27.75 -9.38
CA ASP A 93 5.60 -28.00 -10.69
C ASP A 93 5.63 -26.73 -11.57
N LYS A 94 6.35 -26.80 -12.69
CA LYS A 94 6.50 -25.69 -13.64
C LYS A 94 5.19 -25.24 -14.27
N GLU A 95 4.24 -26.15 -14.48
CA GLU A 95 2.91 -25.81 -15.02
C GLU A 95 2.13 -24.95 -14.03
N LYS A 96 2.18 -25.32 -12.73
CA LYS A 96 1.54 -24.57 -11.65
C LYS A 96 2.20 -23.21 -11.44
N ILE A 97 3.53 -23.12 -11.54
CA ILE A 97 4.24 -21.83 -11.50
C ILE A 97 3.75 -20.93 -12.63
N ARG A 98 3.70 -21.44 -13.86
CA ARG A 98 3.22 -20.67 -15.02
C ARG A 98 1.78 -20.21 -14.82
N HIS A 99 0.93 -21.08 -14.30
CA HIS A 99 -0.46 -20.75 -14.00
C HIS A 99 -0.56 -19.61 -12.97
N LEU A 100 0.19 -19.68 -11.86
CA LEU A 100 0.22 -18.63 -10.84
C LEU A 100 0.71 -17.28 -11.39
N ILE A 101 1.72 -17.28 -12.26
CA ILE A 101 2.18 -16.07 -12.92
C ILE A 101 1.06 -15.47 -13.78
N HIS A 102 0.37 -16.30 -14.57
CA HIS A 102 -0.72 -15.84 -15.43
C HIS A 102 -1.90 -15.26 -14.63
N THR A 103 -2.30 -15.91 -13.54
CA THR A 103 -3.40 -15.42 -12.70
C THR A 103 -3.02 -14.14 -11.97
N ALA A 104 -1.79 -14.05 -11.46
CA ALA A 104 -1.28 -12.83 -10.82
C ALA A 104 -1.22 -11.66 -11.81
N LEU A 105 -0.74 -11.89 -13.03
CA LEU A 105 -0.73 -10.87 -14.09
C LEU A 105 -2.16 -10.44 -14.46
N GLY A 106 -3.10 -11.38 -14.58
CA GLY A 106 -4.51 -11.07 -14.83
C GLY A 106 -5.11 -10.18 -13.74
N GLN A 107 -4.83 -10.49 -12.47
CA GLN A 107 -5.26 -9.67 -11.35
C GLN A 107 -4.59 -8.29 -11.33
N MET A 108 -3.30 -8.21 -11.64
CA MET A 108 -2.58 -6.94 -11.77
C MET A 108 -3.19 -6.06 -12.86
N ILE A 109 -3.51 -6.63 -14.03
CA ILE A 109 -4.17 -5.90 -15.11
C ILE A 109 -5.52 -5.38 -14.63
N ALA A 110 -6.36 -6.23 -14.04
CA ALA A 110 -7.66 -5.82 -13.52
C ALA A 110 -7.55 -4.68 -12.50
N LEU A 111 -6.56 -4.75 -11.60
CA LEU A 111 -6.30 -3.72 -10.60
C LEU A 111 -5.84 -2.40 -11.23
N LEU A 112 -5.03 -2.45 -12.29
CA LEU A 112 -4.48 -1.25 -12.95
C LEU A 112 -5.45 -0.59 -13.93
N THR A 113 -6.43 -1.33 -14.45
CA THR A 113 -7.37 -0.85 -15.48
C THR A 113 -8.77 -0.54 -14.95
N ALA A 114 -9.07 -0.81 -13.67
CA ALA A 114 -10.37 -0.50 -13.09
C ALA A 114 -10.54 1.02 -12.86
N ASP A 115 -11.73 1.55 -13.11
CA ASP A 115 -12.03 2.96 -12.88
C ASP A 115 -11.90 3.31 -11.38
N ASP A 116 -12.32 2.39 -10.50
CA ASP A 116 -12.30 2.57 -9.04
C ASP A 116 -10.88 2.68 -8.45
N THR A 117 -9.86 2.19 -9.15
CA THR A 117 -8.46 2.24 -8.71
C THR A 117 -7.66 3.35 -9.39
N LEU A 118 -8.27 4.17 -10.26
CA LEU A 118 -7.59 5.20 -11.03
C LEU A 118 -6.76 6.16 -10.16
N ASN A 119 -7.31 6.60 -9.02
CA ASN A 119 -6.61 7.50 -8.11
C ASN A 119 -5.40 6.83 -7.43
N LEU A 120 -5.52 5.54 -7.10
CA LEU A 120 -4.40 4.74 -6.60
C LEU A 120 -3.29 4.67 -7.68
N SER A 121 -3.65 4.33 -8.92
CA SER A 121 -2.69 4.24 -10.04
C SER A 121 -1.98 5.56 -10.29
N LYS A 122 -2.71 6.69 -10.26
CA LYS A 122 -2.13 8.03 -10.36
C LYS A 122 -1.17 8.33 -9.21
N PHE A 123 -1.56 8.04 -7.96
CA PHE A 123 -0.71 8.27 -6.78
C PHE A 123 0.62 7.50 -6.90
N ILE A 124 0.55 6.20 -7.24
CA ILE A 124 1.75 5.37 -7.42
C ILE A 124 2.62 5.89 -8.57
N SER A 125 2.00 6.25 -9.71
CA SER A 125 2.75 6.76 -10.87
C SER A 125 3.54 8.03 -10.52
N ARG A 126 2.98 8.91 -9.68
CA ARG A 126 3.69 10.10 -9.18
C ARG A 126 4.87 9.73 -8.31
N GLU A 127 4.68 8.82 -7.35
CA GLU A 127 5.75 8.33 -6.48
C GLU A 127 6.85 7.59 -7.25
N GLN A 128 6.54 6.92 -8.35
CA GLN A 128 7.56 6.30 -9.22
C GLN A 128 8.44 7.34 -9.92
N LEU A 129 7.86 8.46 -10.35
CA LEU A 129 8.59 9.52 -11.07
C LEU A 129 9.32 10.50 -10.12
N SER A 130 8.82 10.65 -8.89
CA SER A 130 9.42 11.51 -7.86
C SER A 130 9.30 10.83 -6.48
N PRO A 131 10.17 9.85 -6.17
CA PRO A 131 10.05 9.04 -4.96
C PRO A 131 10.13 9.84 -3.66
N THR A 132 9.23 9.53 -2.74
CA THR A 132 9.28 9.99 -1.35
C THR A 132 9.30 8.80 -0.39
N ALA A 133 9.15 9.06 0.92
CA ALA A 133 8.95 7.98 1.91
C ALA A 133 7.70 7.13 1.62
N ALA A 134 6.69 7.68 0.93
CA ALA A 134 5.51 6.92 0.53
C ALA A 134 5.84 5.83 -0.49
N TYR A 135 6.69 6.13 -1.50
CA TYR A 135 7.19 5.12 -2.43
C TYR A 135 7.90 3.97 -1.71
N GLN A 136 8.81 4.29 -0.77
CA GLN A 136 9.55 3.29 -0.02
C GLN A 136 8.63 2.36 0.78
N LEU A 137 7.61 2.93 1.43
CA LEU A 137 6.61 2.18 2.18
C LEU A 137 5.86 1.20 1.26
N ILE A 138 5.31 1.69 0.14
CA ILE A 138 4.55 0.87 -0.79
C ILE A 138 5.45 -0.22 -1.38
N HIS A 139 6.67 0.14 -1.80
CA HIS A 139 7.61 -0.81 -2.37
C HIS A 139 7.96 -1.94 -1.39
N GLN A 140 8.27 -1.61 -0.13
CA GLN A 140 8.62 -2.60 0.89
C GLN A 140 7.48 -3.56 1.22
N GLN A 141 6.23 -3.09 1.25
CA GLN A 141 5.10 -3.94 1.63
C GLN A 141 4.49 -4.73 0.47
N VAL A 142 4.62 -4.21 -0.76
CA VAL A 142 3.91 -4.75 -1.93
C VAL A 142 4.84 -5.43 -2.92
N ILE A 143 5.97 -4.80 -3.24
CA ILE A 143 6.89 -5.28 -4.29
C ILE A 143 7.93 -6.22 -3.72
N ASP A 144 8.46 -5.88 -2.55
CA ASP A 144 9.49 -6.68 -1.88
C ASP A 144 9.10 -7.02 -0.42
N PRO A 145 7.97 -7.74 -0.22
CA PRO A 145 7.48 -8.06 1.12
C PRO A 145 8.45 -8.92 1.94
N HIS A 146 9.44 -9.54 1.29
CA HIS A 146 10.44 -10.40 1.90
C HIS A 146 11.87 -9.84 1.82
N ALA A 147 12.07 -8.59 1.37
CA ALA A 147 13.36 -7.92 1.53
C ALA A 147 13.67 -7.86 3.02
N LEU A 148 14.53 -8.77 3.47
CA LEU A 148 15.26 -8.58 4.71
C LEU A 148 15.89 -7.18 4.67
N PRO A 149 15.94 -6.47 5.81
CA PRO A 149 16.65 -5.21 5.86
C PRO A 149 18.05 -5.40 5.25
N ALA A 150 18.49 -4.36 4.52
CA ALA A 150 19.67 -4.40 3.64
C ALA A 150 21.00 -4.76 4.35
N ASP A 151 20.97 -4.99 5.66
CA ASP A 151 22.06 -5.49 6.49
C ASP A 151 22.26 -7.03 6.42
N HIS A 152 21.33 -7.80 5.85
CA HIS A 152 21.42 -9.28 5.81
C HIS A 152 21.62 -9.90 4.41
N ALA A 153 21.58 -9.10 3.33
CA ALA A 153 21.68 -9.60 1.95
C ALA A 153 23.10 -10.06 1.53
N GLY A 154 24.10 -9.96 2.39
CA GLY A 154 25.47 -10.40 2.10
C GLY A 154 25.75 -11.90 2.23
N GLY A 155 24.83 -12.70 2.82
CA GLY A 155 25.13 -14.09 3.18
C GLY A 155 24.48 -15.18 2.31
N ALA A 156 23.30 -14.93 1.76
CA ALA A 156 22.47 -15.99 1.17
C ALA A 156 22.85 -16.37 -0.27
N LEU A 157 23.47 -15.46 -1.03
CA LEU A 157 23.82 -15.70 -2.44
C LEU A 157 25.12 -16.50 -2.63
N TYR A 158 25.87 -16.82 -1.57
CA TYR A 158 27.13 -17.58 -1.70
C TYR A 158 26.96 -19.10 -1.56
N ARG A 159 25.78 -19.61 -1.12
CA ARG A 159 25.61 -21.03 -0.82
C ARG A 159 25.08 -21.89 -1.96
N ALA A 160 24.70 -21.29 -3.09
CA ALA A 160 24.15 -22.00 -4.25
C ALA A 160 25.17 -22.24 -5.40
N ARG A 161 26.47 -22.00 -5.16
CA ARG A 161 27.52 -22.14 -6.19
C ARG A 161 28.58 -23.19 -5.87
N SER A 162 28.24 -24.14 -5.01
CA SER A 162 29.15 -25.25 -4.64
C SER A 162 28.37 -26.54 -4.43
N LEU A 163 27.66 -26.99 -5.46
CA LEU A 163 27.38 -28.41 -5.74
C LEU A 163 27.43 -28.61 -7.26
#